data_AF-A0A9D8G277-F1
#
_entry.id   AF-A0A9D8G277-F1
#
_cell.length_a   1.000
_cell.length_b   1.000
_cell.length_c   1.000
_cell.angle_alpha   90.00
_cell.angle_beta   90.00
_cell.angle_gamma   90.00
#
_symmetry.space_group_name_H-M   'P 1'
#
loop_
_entity.id
_entity.type
_entity.pdbx_description
1 polymer ?
#
loop_
_entity_poly.entity_id
_entity_poly.type
_entity_poly.pdbx_seq_one_letter_code
_entity_poly.pdbx_strand_id
1 'polypeptide(L)' 'MEFRAVIRKSEGWWIGWLVDLPGVNAQERTKAQLLESLRIGAEDMLRAPIEPEEEEELVAINVG' A
#
# COMPACT_ATOMS: atom_id res chain seq x y z
N MET A 1 -0.60 -14.48 -5.47
CA MET A 1 -1.18 -13.38 -6.25
C MET A 1 -0.05 -12.49 -6.72
N GLU A 2 -0.15 -11.88 -7.90
CA GLU A 2 0.85 -10.95 -8.40
C GLU A 2 0.21 -9.56 -8.51
N PHE A 3 0.92 -8.54 -8.01
CA PHE A 3 0.51 -7.14 -8.09
C PHE A 3 1.55 -6.37 -8.90
N ARG A 4 1.10 -5.48 -9.77
CA ARG A 4 1.97 -4.59 -10.53
C ARG A 4 2.27 -3.35 -9.71
N ALA A 5 3.52 -2.93 -9.70
CA ALA A 5 3.98 -1.73 -9.00
C ALA A 5 4.57 -0.72 -10.00
N VAL A 6 4.28 0.57 -9.79
CA VAL A 6 5.12 1.63 -10.34
C VAL A 6 6.18 1.97 -9.30
N ILE A 7 7.45 2.01 -9.71
CA ILE A 7 8.57 2.37 -8.84
C ILE A 7 9.46 3.41 -9.51
N ARG A 8 10.00 4.34 -8.72
CA ARG A 8 10.98 5.33 -9.18
C ARG A 8 12.06 5.55 -8.14
N LYS A 9 13.27 5.94 -8.58
CA LYS A 9 14.34 6.42 -7.70
C LYS A 9 14.38 7.94 -7.74
N SER A 10 14.33 8.60 -6.58
CA SER A 10 14.37 10.05 -6.41
C SER A 10 15.23 10.41 -5.20
N GLU A 11 16.24 11.27 -5.37
CA GLU A 11 17.06 11.79 -4.26
C GLU A 11 17.60 10.72 -3.29
N GLY A 12 18.06 9.60 -3.83
CA GLY A 12 18.59 8.49 -3.03
C GLY A 12 17.54 7.62 -2.34
N TRP A 13 16.26 7.80 -2.67
CA TRP A 13 15.15 6.96 -2.23
C TRP A 13 14.51 6.22 -3.40
N TRP A 14 13.99 5.04 -3.13
CA TRP A 14 13.06 4.31 -3.98
C TRP A 14 11.65 4.55 -3.47
N ILE A 15 10.73 4.95 -4.34
CA ILE A 15 9.34 5.24 -4.03
C ILE A 15 8.48 4.38 -4.95
N GLY A 16 7.42 3.77 -4.43
CA GLY A 16 6.50 2.98 -5.25
C GLY A 16 5.11 2.82 -4.67
N TRP A 17 4.20 2.36 -5.53
CA TRP A 17 2.81 2.05 -5.19
C TRP A 17 2.29 0.92 -6.07
N LEU A 18 1.33 0.14 -5.54
CA LEU A 18 0.67 -0.91 -6.31
C LEU A 18 -0.47 -0.34 -7.16
N VAL A 19 -0.49 -0.73 -8.43
CA VAL A 19 -1.54 -0.35 -9.39
C VAL A 19 -2.81 -1.15 -9.14
N ASP A 20 -2.63 -2.44 -8.84
CA ASP A 20 -3.73 -3.39 -8.65
C ASP A 20 -4.32 -3.34 -7.22
N LEU A 21 -3.67 -2.63 -6.30
CA LEU A 21 -4.16 -2.40 -4.94
C LEU A 21 -3.87 -0.93 -4.53
N PRO A 22 -4.68 0.02 -5.03
CA PRO A 22 -4.52 1.44 -4.71
C PRO A 22 -4.55 1.68 -3.21
N GLY A 23 -3.66 2.55 -2.72
CA GLY A 23 -3.49 2.82 -1.28
C GLY A 23 -2.26 2.13 -0.68
N VAL A 24 -1.77 1.03 -1.26
CA VAL A 24 -0.48 0.44 -0.86
C VAL A 24 0.67 1.18 -1.53
N ASN A 25 1.44 1.88 -0.72
CA ASN A 25 2.60 2.66 -1.13
C ASN A 25 3.75 2.49 -0.12
N ALA A 26 4.98 2.68 -0.58
CA ALA A 26 6.17 2.60 0.27
C ALA A 26 7.30 3.46 -0.28
N GLN A 27 8.24 3.82 0.60
CA GLN A 27 9.48 4.51 0.26
C GLN A 27 10.65 3.97 1.08
N GLU A 28 11.74 3.58 0.41
CA GLU A 28 12.88 2.90 1.02
C GLU A 28 14.22 3.33 0.43
N ARG A 29 15.32 3.06 1.14
CA ARG A 29 16.67 3.41 0.66
C ARG A 29 17.17 2.51 -0.46
N THR A 30 16.68 1.28 -0.54
CA THR A 30 17.05 0.31 -1.57
C THR A 30 15.83 -0.22 -2.31
N LYS A 31 16.03 -0.66 -3.56
CA LYS A 31 14.96 -1.25 -4.37
C LYS A 31 14.41 -2.52 -3.71
N ALA A 32 15.28 -3.35 -3.14
CA ALA A 32 14.89 -4.60 -2.49
C ALA A 32 13.98 -4.33 -1.29
N GLN A 33 14.35 -3.38 -0.43
CA GLN A 33 13.49 -2.97 0.69
C GLN A 33 12.17 -2.40 0.19
N LEU A 34 12.17 -1.56 -0.87
CA LEU A 34 10.92 -1.03 -1.43
C LEU A 34 9.96 -2.16 -1.83
N LEU A 35 10.47 -3.16 -2.55
CA LEU A 35 9.65 -4.29 -2.99
C LEU A 35 9.11 -5.11 -1.81
N GLU A 36 9.91 -5.28 -0.76
CA GLU A 36 9.50 -5.98 0.45
C GLU A 36 8.42 -5.19 1.22
N SER A 37 8.60 -3.88 1.40
CA SER A 37 7.61 -3.03 2.05
C SER A 37 6.28 -2.99 1.27
N LEU A 38 6.32 -2.97 -0.07
CA LEU A 38 5.12 -3.09 -0.90
C LEU A 38 4.43 -4.45 -0.76
N ARG A 39 5.20 -5.54 -0.64
CA ARG A 39 4.66 -6.90 -0.41
C ARG A 39 3.96 -6.98 0.94
N ILE A 40 4.61 -6.50 2.01
CA ILE A 40 4.05 -6.48 3.36
C ILE A 40 2.77 -5.64 3.39
N GLY A 41 2.80 -4.42 2.84
CA GLY A 41 1.62 -3.56 2.80
C GLY A 41 0.44 -4.18 2.03
N ALA A 42 0.71 -4.95 0.97
CA ALA A 42 -0.32 -5.70 0.27
C ALA A 42 -0.90 -6.84 1.13
N GLU A 43 -0.04 -7.58 1.82
CA GLU A 43 -0.48 -8.66 2.71
C GLU A 43 -1.33 -8.13 3.86
N ASP A 44 -0.95 -7.00 4.45
CA ASP A 44 -1.70 -6.36 5.51
C ASP A 44 -3.08 -5.91 5.00
N MET A 45 -3.13 -5.22 3.86
CA MET A 45 -4.40 -4.76 3.28
C MET A 45 -5.35 -5.90 2.90
N LEU A 46 -4.83 -7.05 2.44
CA LEU A 46 -5.66 -8.20 2.08
C LEU A 46 -6.13 -9.01 3.30
N ARG A 47 -5.49 -8.83 4.46
CA ARG A 47 -5.83 -9.54 5.71
C ARG A 47 -6.58 -8.68 6.70
N ALA A 48 -6.57 -7.36 6.53
CA ALA A 48 -7.21 -6.43 7.45
C ALA A 48 -8.71 -6.73 7.56
N PRO A 49 -9.26 -6.83 8.79
CA PRO A 49 -10.70 -6.90 8.97
C PRO A 49 -11.34 -5.58 8.49
N ILE A 50 -12.49 -5.69 7.83
CA ILE A 50 -13.27 -4.54 7.35
C ILE A 50 -14.33 -4.13 8.40
N GLU A 51 -14.44 -4.91 9.47
CA GLU A 51 -15.37 -4.63 10.57
C GLU A 51 -14.76 -3.57 11.49
N PRO A 52 -15.43 -2.41 11.68
CA PRO A 52 -14.96 -1.38 12.61
C PRO A 52 -15.03 -1.88 14.06
N GLU A 53 -14.08 -1.45 14.89
CA GLU A 53 -14.15 -1.65 16.35
C GLU A 53 -15.27 -0.82 16.99
N GLU A 54 -15.58 -1.04 18.29
CA GLU A 54 -16.69 -0.34 18.98
C GLU A 54 -16.60 1.20 18.92
N GLU A 55 -15.39 1.75 18.78
CA GLU A 55 -15.12 3.19 18.71
C GLU A 55 -14.94 3.71 17.26
N GLU A 56 -15.07 2.84 16.26
CA GLU A 56 -14.85 3.18 14.84
C GLU A 56 -16.17 3.22 14.04
N GLU A 57 -16.23 4.07 13.02
CA GLU A 57 -17.39 4.16 12.12
C GLU A 57 -16.96 3.92 10.68
N LEU A 58 -17.57 2.91 10.04
CA LEU A 58 -17.42 2.68 8.61
C LEU A 58 -18.43 3.56 7.84
N VAL A 59 -17.94 4.65 7.26
CA VAL A 59 -18.76 5.62 6.51
C VAL A 59 -18.54 5.54 5.00
N ALA A 60 -19.61 5.75 4.23
CA ALA A 60 -19.53 5.88 2.77
C ALA A 60 -19.20 7.33 2.37
N ILE A 61 -18.10 7.52 1.63
CA ILE A 61 -17.69 8.83 1.10
C ILE A 61 -18.05 8.91 -0.38
N ASN A 62 -18.92 9.85 -0.74
CA ASN A 62 -19.22 10.16 -2.14
C ASN A 62 -18.18 11.12 -2.69
N VAL A 63 -17.42 10.66 -3.67
CA VAL A 63 -16.61 11.49 -4.56
C VAL A 63 -17.38 11.59 -5.87
N GLY A 64 -17.72 12.83 -6.25
CA GLY A 64 -18.75 13.19 -7.24
C GLY A 64 -18.67 12.51 -8.60
#